data_AF-A0A7C2TM15-F1
#
_entry.id   AF-A0A7C2TM15-F1
#
_cell.length_a   1.000
_cell.length_b   1.000
_cell.length_c   1.000
_cell.angle_alpha   90.00
_cell.angle_beta   90.00
_cell.angle_gamma   90.00
#
_symmetry.space_group_name_H-M   'P 1'
#
loop_
_entity.id
_entity.type
_entity.pdbx_description
1 polymer ?
#
loop_
_entity_poly.entity_id
_entity_poly.type
_entity_poly.pdbx_seq_one_letter_code
_entity_poly.pdbx_strand_id
1 'polypeptide(L)'
;MSAGTGEKAPSAEARLWEVIDRYAAMQEEHLAALGRGALRGVVQWQVERERAFNDLRRCLDALGDLGTLADRSLALRLSERIGALLARENRLQKVVRDGRKSIREQQIALRKGRRVVARLRTQPEAGAAPRFVSSTA
;
A
#
# COMPACT_ATOMS: atom_id res chain seq x y z
N MET A 1 -37.83 3.40 34.78
CA MET A 1 -37.14 4.55 34.15
C MET A 1 -35.89 4.02 33.48
N SER A 2 -35.97 3.71 32.18
CA SER A 2 -34.81 3.24 31.41
C SER A 2 -34.24 4.41 30.63
N ALA A 3 -33.09 4.90 31.06
CA ALA A 3 -32.31 5.87 30.31
C ALA A 3 -31.74 5.17 29.07
N GLY A 4 -32.39 5.36 27.94
CA GLY A 4 -31.81 5.03 26.64
C GLY A 4 -30.65 5.98 26.39
N THR A 5 -29.42 5.49 26.56
CA THR A 5 -28.22 6.13 26.03
C THR A 5 -28.32 6.12 24.50
N GLY A 6 -28.98 7.13 23.96
CA GLY A 6 -28.95 7.44 22.54
C GLY A 6 -27.56 7.96 22.20
N GLU A 7 -26.66 7.04 21.89
CA GLU A 7 -25.38 7.36 21.24
C GLU A 7 -25.72 8.10 19.95
N LYS A 8 -25.60 9.44 19.96
CA LYS A 8 -25.83 10.24 18.76
C LYS A 8 -24.80 9.82 17.73
N ALA A 9 -25.28 9.36 16.56
CA ALA A 9 -24.42 9.03 15.44
C ALA A 9 -23.44 10.21 15.16
N PRO A 10 -22.16 9.93 14.88
CA PRO A 10 -21.19 10.98 14.61
C PRO A 10 -21.66 11.83 13.43
N SER A 11 -21.34 13.13 13.46
CA SER A 11 -21.65 14.03 12.35
C SER A 11 -20.99 13.52 11.07
N ALA A 12 -21.59 13.81 9.91
CA ALA A 12 -21.04 13.41 8.61
C ALA A 12 -19.58 13.91 8.43
N GLU A 13 -19.28 15.11 8.95
CA GLU A 13 -17.93 15.66 8.98
C GLU A 13 -16.99 14.84 9.87
N ALA A 14 -17.38 14.50 11.11
CA ALA A 14 -16.55 13.69 12.00
C ALA A 14 -16.24 12.31 11.39
N ARG A 15 -17.24 11.70 10.75
CA ARG A 15 -17.09 10.43 10.05
C ARG A 15 -16.15 10.54 8.84
N LEU A 16 -16.23 11.63 8.08
CA LEU A 16 -15.30 11.88 6.98
C LEU A 16 -13.86 11.93 7.49
N TRP A 17 -13.60 12.72 8.53
CA TRP A 17 -12.24 12.88 9.08
C TRP A 17 -11.68 11.55 9.58
N GLU A 18 -12.49 10.75 10.25
CA GLU A 18 -12.10 9.40 10.67
C GLU A 18 -11.71 8.50 9.48
N VAL A 19 -12.50 8.53 8.40
CA VAL A 19 -12.22 7.73 7.20
C VAL A 19 -10.95 8.21 6.48
N ILE A 20 -10.72 9.53 6.43
CA ILE A 20 -9.47 10.10 5.89
C ILE A 20 -8.26 9.62 6.70
N ASP A 21 -8.32 9.73 8.03
CA ASP A 21 -7.20 9.34 8.88
C ASP A 21 -6.94 7.84 8.82
N ARG A 22 -8.00 7.02 8.77
CA ARG A 22 -7.89 5.57 8.59
C ARG A 22 -7.25 5.20 7.24
N TYR A 23 -7.65 5.87 6.17
CA TYR A 23 -7.05 5.64 4.85
C TYR A 23 -5.58 6.08 4.80
N ALA A 24 -5.24 7.21 5.42
CA ALA A 24 -3.86 7.66 5.55
C ALA A 24 -2.99 6.65 6.32
N ALA A 25 -3.47 6.17 7.47
CA ALA A 25 -2.75 5.18 8.28
C ALA A 25 -2.50 3.87 7.50
N MET A 26 -3.50 3.40 6.76
CA MET A 26 -3.37 2.24 5.88
C MET A 26 -2.30 2.45 4.80
N GLN A 27 -2.25 3.63 4.17
CA GLN A 27 -1.22 3.94 3.17
C GLN A 27 0.18 3.92 3.78
N GLU A 28 0.36 4.46 4.99
CA GLU A 28 1.65 4.44 5.70
C GLU A 28 2.08 3.03 6.11
N GLU A 29 1.14 2.20 6.58
CA GLU A 29 1.41 0.79 6.90
C GLU A 29 1.92 0.03 5.67
N HIS A 30 1.24 0.18 4.54
CA HIS A 30 1.63 -0.44 3.29
C HIS A 30 3.00 0.07 2.80
N LEU A 31 3.27 1.37 2.89
CA LEU A 31 4.58 1.94 2.56
C LEU A 31 5.68 1.36 3.45
N ALA A 32 5.45 1.28 4.76
CA ALA A 32 6.40 0.71 5.70
C ALA A 32 6.66 -0.78 5.42
N ALA A 33 5.61 -1.54 5.11
CA ALA A 33 5.72 -2.96 4.77
C ALA A 33 6.47 -3.18 3.45
N LEU A 34 6.23 -2.35 2.43
CA LEU A 34 7.01 -2.34 1.20
C LEU A 34 8.49 -1.99 1.45
N GLY A 35 8.76 -1.02 2.34
CA GLY A 35 10.12 -0.66 2.76
C GLY A 35 10.88 -1.80 3.43
N ARG A 36 10.18 -2.70 4.12
CA ARG A 36 10.76 -3.94 4.70
C ARG A 36 10.83 -5.11 3.71
N GLY A 37 10.40 -4.93 2.46
CA GLY A 37 10.33 -6.01 1.47
C GLY A 37 9.23 -7.05 1.73
N ALA A 38 8.25 -6.75 2.58
CA ALA A 38 7.16 -7.66 2.92
C ALA A 38 6.10 -7.67 1.81
N LEU A 39 6.28 -8.53 0.80
CA LEU A 39 5.40 -8.57 -0.39
C LEU A 39 4.25 -9.60 -0.32
N ARG A 40 4.19 -10.40 0.76
CA ARG A 40 3.24 -11.52 0.88
C ARG A 40 1.77 -11.09 0.95
N GLY A 41 1.50 -9.83 1.33
CA GLY A 41 0.13 -9.29 1.50
C GLY A 41 -0.35 -8.37 0.37
N VAL A 42 0.43 -8.13 -0.68
CA VAL A 42 0.14 -7.05 -1.66
C VAL A 42 -1.23 -7.20 -2.34
N VAL A 43 -1.68 -8.43 -2.60
CA VAL A 43 -3.01 -8.68 -3.20
C VAL A 43 -4.13 -8.31 -2.22
N GLN A 44 -3.98 -8.68 -0.93
CA GLN A 44 -4.94 -8.33 0.11
C GLN A 44 -5.00 -6.81 0.31
N TRP A 45 -3.85 -6.14 0.32
CA TRP A 45 -3.78 -4.68 0.43
C TRP A 45 -4.53 -3.97 -0.68
N GLN A 46 -4.55 -4.51 -1.91
CA GLN A 46 -5.32 -3.92 -3.00
C GLN A 46 -6.83 -3.95 -2.69
N VAL A 47 -7.33 -5.07 -2.14
CA VAL A 47 -8.74 -5.20 -1.75
C VAL A 47 -9.09 -4.26 -0.60
N GLU A 48 -8.24 -4.18 0.42
CA GLU A 48 -8.42 -3.31 1.58
C GLU A 48 -8.44 -1.83 1.19
N ARG A 49 -7.53 -1.43 0.30
CA ARG A 49 -7.47 -0.07 -0.23
C ARG A 49 -8.70 0.28 -1.06
N GLU A 50 -9.15 -0.62 -1.92
CA GLU A 50 -10.38 -0.41 -2.71
C GLU A 50 -11.59 -0.21 -1.79
N ARG A 51 -11.71 -1.02 -0.73
CA ARG A 51 -12.78 -0.86 0.27
C ARG A 51 -12.71 0.50 0.97
N ALA A 52 -11.53 0.86 1.49
CA ALA A 52 -11.36 2.13 2.20
C ALA A 52 -11.55 3.35 1.28
N PHE A 53 -11.14 3.26 0.02
CA PHE A 53 -11.40 4.29 -0.98
C PHE A 53 -12.90 4.46 -1.25
N ASN A 54 -13.64 3.36 -1.39
CA ASN A 54 -15.09 3.41 -1.58
C ASN A 54 -15.83 3.96 -0.36
N ASP A 55 -15.29 3.76 0.85
CA ASP A 55 -15.83 4.38 2.08
C ASP A 55 -15.55 5.87 2.12
N LEU A 56 -14.35 6.31 1.72
CA LEU A 56 -13.99 7.72 1.59
C LEU A 56 -14.89 8.41 0.57
N ARG A 57 -15.08 7.81 -0.61
CA ARG A 57 -15.96 8.33 -1.66
C ARG A 57 -17.39 8.52 -1.15
N ARG A 58 -17.95 7.52 -0.47
CA ARG A 58 -19.29 7.60 0.10
C ARG A 58 -19.42 8.71 1.15
N CYS A 59 -18.40 8.94 1.97
CA CYS A 59 -18.42 10.04 2.94
C CYS A 59 -18.33 11.42 2.27
N LEU A 60 -17.55 11.54 1.20
CA LEU A 60 -17.48 12.76 0.39
C LEU A 60 -18.80 13.03 -0.32
N ASP A 61 -19.42 12.02 -0.92
CA ASP A 61 -20.73 12.15 -1.58
C ASP A 61 -21.82 12.58 -0.57
N ALA A 62 -21.76 12.05 0.67
CA ALA A 62 -22.70 12.38 1.73
C ALA A 62 -22.56 13.81 2.29
N LEU A 63 -21.40 14.46 2.09
CA LEU A 63 -21.20 15.87 2.44
C LEU A 63 -21.90 16.82 1.46
N GLY A 64 -22.41 16.31 0.34
CA GLY A 64 -23.08 17.11 -0.68
C GLY A 64 -22.10 17.91 -1.54
N ASP A 65 -22.64 18.86 -2.30
CA ASP A 65 -21.82 19.64 -3.23
C ASP A 65 -20.92 20.62 -2.46
N LEU A 66 -19.62 20.32 -2.43
CA LEU A 66 -18.58 21.16 -1.82
C LEU A 66 -18.52 22.57 -2.43
N GLY A 67 -18.99 22.76 -3.67
CA GLY A 67 -19.15 24.08 -4.27
C GLY A 67 -20.26 24.91 -3.63
N THR A 68 -21.22 24.26 -2.97
CA THR A 68 -22.32 24.89 -2.23
C THR A 68 -22.04 25.02 -0.72
N LEU A 69 -20.96 24.41 -0.23
CA LEU A 69 -20.54 24.57 1.16
C LEU A 69 -20.00 26.00 1.37
N ALA A 70 -20.80 26.83 2.03
CA ALA A 70 -20.45 28.21 2.39
C ALA A 70 -19.18 28.30 3.28
N ASP A 71 -18.73 27.18 3.83
CA ASP A 71 -17.54 27.11 4.67
C ASP A 71 -16.27 26.88 3.84
N ARG A 72 -15.67 27.99 3.41
CA ARG A 72 -14.36 28.03 2.74
C ARG A 72 -13.25 27.36 3.57
N SER A 73 -13.35 27.36 4.91
CA SER A 73 -12.35 26.75 5.78
C SER A 73 -12.40 25.22 5.72
N LEU A 74 -13.60 24.64 5.64
CA LEU A 74 -13.79 23.20 5.45
C LEU A 74 -13.24 22.76 4.09
N ALA A 75 -13.58 23.48 3.01
CA ALA A 75 -13.11 23.16 1.67
C ALA A 75 -11.57 23.21 1.56
N LEU A 76 -10.92 24.21 2.17
CA LEU A 76 -9.46 24.31 2.20
C LEU A 76 -8.81 23.14 2.95
N ARG A 77 -9.32 22.81 4.16
CA ARG A 77 -8.83 21.67 4.95
C ARG A 77 -9.00 20.35 4.20
N LEU A 78 -10.14 20.16 3.54
CA LEU A 78 -10.41 18.97 2.75
C LEU A 78 -9.43 18.84 1.57
N SER A 79 -9.22 19.93 0.84
CA SER A 79 -8.28 19.98 -0.29
C SER A 79 -6.87 19.62 0.14
N GLU A 80 -6.39 20.18 1.26
CA GLU A 80 -5.08 19.84 1.82
C GLU A 80 -4.96 18.36 2.18
N ARG A 81 -5.97 17.81 2.87
CA ARG A 81 -5.96 16.40 3.30
C ARG A 81 -6.04 15.44 2.12
N ILE A 82 -6.92 15.69 1.16
CA ILE A 82 -7.01 14.89 -0.08
C ILE A 82 -5.69 14.99 -0.86
N GLY A 83 -5.10 16.19 -0.98
CA GLY A 83 -3.80 16.39 -1.61
C GLY A 83 -2.71 15.54 -0.95
N ALA A 84 -2.68 15.48 0.38
CA ALA A 84 -1.74 14.64 1.12
C ALA A 84 -1.97 13.14 0.88
N LEU A 85 -3.22 12.68 0.80
CA LEU A 85 -3.56 11.28 0.46
C LEU A 85 -3.09 10.91 -0.95
N LEU A 86 -3.28 11.82 -1.92
CA LEU A 86 -2.82 11.64 -3.31
C LEU A 86 -1.28 11.60 -3.40
N ALA A 87 -0.60 12.46 -2.64
CA ALA A 87 0.86 12.46 -2.60
C ALA A 87 1.41 11.12 -2.06
N ARG A 88 0.79 10.56 -1.01
CA ARG A 88 1.13 9.24 -0.48
C ARG A 88 0.84 8.13 -1.48
N GLU A 89 -0.29 8.20 -2.17
CA GLU A 89 -0.65 7.24 -3.21
C GLU A 89 0.40 7.19 -4.33
N ASN A 90 0.83 8.36 -4.80
CA ASN A 90 1.87 8.46 -5.82
C ASN A 90 3.20 7.83 -5.35
N ARG A 91 3.56 8.01 -4.07
CA ARG A 91 4.74 7.36 -3.49
C ARG A 91 4.59 5.84 -3.47
N LEU A 92 3.43 5.33 -3.06
CA LEU A 92 3.17 3.89 -3.01
C LEU A 92 3.23 3.27 -4.41
N GLN A 93 2.64 3.92 -5.41
CA GLN A 93 2.74 3.49 -6.81
C GLN A 93 4.19 3.45 -7.31
N LYS A 94 4.99 4.47 -6.97
CA LYS A 94 6.42 4.52 -7.32
C LYS A 94 7.18 3.35 -6.70
N VAL A 95 7.02 3.12 -5.40
CA VAL A 95 7.69 2.02 -4.67
C VAL A 95 7.32 0.66 -5.27
N VAL A 96 6.04 0.43 -5.57
CA VAL A 96 5.59 -0.82 -6.20
C VAL A 96 6.20 -1.00 -7.59
N ARG A 97 6.26 0.07 -8.40
CA ARG A 97 6.85 0.03 -9.74
C ARG A 97 8.35 -0.30 -9.68
N ASP A 98 9.08 0.36 -8.79
CA ASP A 98 10.52 0.16 -8.60
C ASP A 98 10.79 -1.26 -8.07
N GLY A 99 9.99 -1.74 -7.11
CA GLY A 99 10.07 -3.10 -6.61
C GLY A 99 9.83 -4.16 -7.71
N ARG A 100 8.82 -3.96 -8.57
CA ARG A 100 8.57 -4.85 -9.72
C ARG A 100 9.74 -4.89 -10.70
N LYS A 101 10.38 -3.74 -10.95
CA LYS A 101 11.58 -3.65 -11.79
C LYS A 101 12.73 -4.44 -11.18
N SER A 102 13.01 -4.25 -9.89
CA SER A 102 14.07 -4.97 -9.18
C SER A 102 13.85 -6.49 -9.18
N ILE A 103 12.63 -6.96 -8.92
CA ILE A 103 12.30 -8.40 -8.98
C ILE A 103 12.55 -8.97 -10.37
N ARG A 104 12.18 -8.23 -11.44
CA ARG A 104 12.42 -8.67 -12.81
C ARG A 104 13.92 -8.79 -13.11
N GLU A 105 14.72 -7.83 -12.66
CA GLU A 105 16.18 -7.85 -12.80
C GLU A 105 16.80 -9.05 -12.05
N GLN A 106 16.36 -9.29 -10.81
CA GLN A 106 16.78 -10.46 -10.02
C GLN A 106 16.41 -11.78 -10.70
N GLN A 107 15.20 -11.90 -11.25
CA GLN A 107 14.79 -13.10 -12.01
C GLN A 107 15.67 -13.32 -13.24
N ILE A 108 16.04 -12.26 -13.96
CA ILE A 108 16.96 -12.36 -15.11
C ILE A 108 18.33 -12.82 -14.64
N ALA A 109 18.86 -12.26 -13.55
CA ALA A 109 20.13 -12.66 -12.96
C ALA A 109 20.12 -14.14 -12.52
N LEU A 110 19.07 -14.59 -11.83
CA LEU A 110 18.90 -15.99 -11.42
C LEU A 110 18.82 -16.93 -12.61
N ARG A 111 18.11 -16.56 -13.69
CA ARG A 111 18.06 -17.35 -14.93
C ARG A 111 19.44 -17.46 -15.58
N LYS A 112 20.23 -16.38 -15.61
CA LYS A 112 21.61 -16.39 -16.11
C LYS A 112 22.49 -17.30 -15.25
N GLY A 113 22.45 -17.15 -13.92
CA GLY A 113 23.19 -17.99 -12.97
C GLY A 113 22.84 -19.47 -13.11
N ARG A 114 21.54 -19.81 -13.23
CA ARG A 114 21.08 -21.19 -13.46
C ARG A 114 21.64 -21.78 -14.76
N ARG A 115 21.71 -21.01 -15.84
CA ARG A 115 22.33 -21.45 -17.10
C ARG A 115 23.83 -21.71 -16.94
N VAL A 116 24.54 -20.87 -16.18
CA VAL A 116 25.98 -21.05 -15.90
C VAL A 116 26.21 -22.33 -15.08
N VAL A 117 25.45 -22.53 -13.99
CA VAL A 117 25.53 -23.74 -13.17
C VAL A 117 25.23 -25.00 -13.98
N ALA A 118 24.22 -24.96 -14.86
CA ALA A 118 23.90 -26.08 -15.74
C ALA A 118 25.06 -26.42 -16.69
N ARG A 119 25.72 -25.41 -17.29
CA ARG A 119 26.88 -25.61 -18.17
C ARG A 119 28.08 -26.18 -17.43
N LEU A 120 28.36 -25.70 -16.21
CA LEU A 120 29.45 -26.23 -15.38
C LEU A 120 29.20 -27.69 -15.03
N ARG A 121 27.96 -28.08 -14.69
CA ARG A 121 27.60 -29.47 -14.40
C ARG A 121 27.78 -30.43 -15.58
N THR A 122 27.78 -29.94 -16.82
CA THR A 122 27.95 -30.73 -18.03
C THR A 122 29.39 -30.78 -18.56
N GLN A 123 30.34 -30.08 -17.93
CA GLN A 123 31.75 -30.14 -18.30
C GLN A 123 32.45 -31.30 -17.55
N PRO A 124 33.23 -32.15 -18.25
CA PRO A 124 33.87 -33.32 -17.65
C PRO A 124 34.96 -32.97 -16.62
N GLU A 125 35.48 -31.74 -16.62
CA GLU A 125 36.50 -31.26 -15.66
C GLU A 125 35.91 -30.50 -14.47
N ALA A 126 34.59 -30.30 -14.41
CA ALA A 126 33.98 -29.57 -13.32
C ALA A 126 33.90 -30.46 -12.06
N GLY A 127 34.91 -30.32 -11.20
CA GLY A 127 34.86 -30.81 -9.83
C GLY A 127 33.58 -30.40 -9.09
N ALA A 128 33.29 -31.14 -8.00
CA ALA A 128 32.03 -31.12 -7.25
C ALA A 128 31.33 -29.75 -7.20
N ALA A 129 30.03 -29.76 -7.53
CA ALA A 129 29.18 -28.57 -7.60
C ALA A 129 29.38 -27.64 -6.39
N PRO A 130 29.43 -26.31 -6.59
CA PRO A 130 29.60 -25.36 -5.50
C PRO A 130 28.46 -25.53 -4.48
N ARG A 131 28.82 -26.07 -3.31
CA ARG A 131 27.94 -26.14 -2.15
C ARG A 131 27.82 -24.74 -1.58
N PHE A 132 26.74 -24.03 -1.92
CA PHE A 132 26.38 -22.82 -1.21
C PHE A 132 26.08 -23.21 0.24
N VAL A 133 26.99 -22.85 1.14
CA VAL A 133 26.84 -23.09 2.58
C VAL A 133 25.78 -22.12 3.09
N SER A 134 24.59 -22.64 3.36
CA SER A 134 23.58 -21.93 4.13
C SER A 134 24.10 -21.78 5.57
N SER A 135 24.74 -20.65 5.87
CA SER A 135 25.12 -20.28 7.23
C SER A 135 23.86 -19.82 7.98
N THR A 136 23.16 -20.77 8.61
CA THR A 136 22.37 -20.48 9.81
C THR A 136 23.29 -20.66 11.01
N ALA A 137 23.77 -19.54 11.53
CA ALA A 137 24.37 -19.40 12.85
C ALA A 137 23.72 -18.17 13.50
#